data_AF-A0AAU9G8I0-F1
#
_entry.id   AF-A0AAU9G8I0-F1
#
_cell.length_a   1.000
_cell.length_b   1.000
_cell.length_c   1.000
_cell.angle_alpha   90.00
_cell.angle_beta   90.00
_cell.angle_gamma   90.00
#
_symmetry.space_group_name_H-M   'P 1'
#
loop_
_entity.id
_entity.type
_entity.pdbx_description
1 polymer ?
#
loop_
_entity_poly.entity_id
_entity_poly.type
_entity_poly.pdbx_seq_one_letter_code
_entity_poly.pdbx_strand_id
1 'polypeptide(L)'
;MAKSVPDLDEDCELNSDTMHDFCCDLHDETPHFSDCQMEWHEKIHYTTEQEEQTYMFCTAECTFNGTDFLGSNRQSLDLAAVREHLESELANDEDEALMYRTYIQCDKHALSLLPHKGVKSLAKRMARFGCHPYAGLVMECVANEMILNCPAKRFHQTPQCVETRNQLRQCQQYLKYRS
;
A
#
# COMPACT_ATOMS: atom_id res chain seq x y z
N MET A 1 -15.86 25.38 25.10
CA MET A 1 -14.53 25.62 24.49
C MET A 1 -14.23 24.43 23.60
N ALA A 2 -14.07 24.68 22.30
CA ALA A 2 -13.91 23.64 21.29
C ALA A 2 -12.66 22.80 21.59
N LYS A 3 -12.82 21.48 21.67
CA LYS A 3 -11.69 20.55 21.66
C LYS A 3 -11.07 20.64 20.27
N SER A 4 -9.81 21.06 20.21
CA SER A 4 -8.98 20.98 19.02
C SER A 4 -8.89 19.51 18.59
N VAL A 5 -9.47 19.21 17.44
CA VAL A 5 -9.37 17.92 16.75
C VAL A 5 -7.89 17.73 16.38
N PRO A 6 -7.21 16.66 16.85
CA PRO A 6 -5.85 16.35 16.40
C PRO A 6 -5.84 16.10 14.89
N ASP A 7 -4.69 16.28 14.24
CA ASP A 7 -4.41 16.11 12.80
C ASP A 7 -4.81 14.74 12.20
N LEU A 8 -6.11 14.40 12.17
CA LEU A 8 -6.68 13.17 11.62
C LEU A 8 -6.66 13.10 10.07
N ASP A 9 -6.08 14.10 9.39
CA ASP A 9 -6.00 14.13 7.91
C ASP A 9 -4.86 13.27 7.35
N GLU A 10 -3.70 13.22 8.01
CA GLU A 10 -2.56 12.40 7.57
C GLU A 10 -2.61 10.98 8.19
N ASP A 11 -3.24 10.82 9.36
CA ASP A 11 -3.27 9.56 10.11
C ASP A 11 -4.15 8.47 9.46
N CYS A 12 -5.22 8.83 8.75
CA CYS A 12 -6.12 7.84 8.14
C CYS A 12 -5.53 7.16 6.88
N GLU A 13 -4.66 7.82 6.13
CA GLU A 13 -4.07 7.27 4.88
C GLU A 13 -2.68 6.65 5.08
N LEU A 14 -1.94 7.04 6.13
CA LEU A 14 -0.55 6.62 6.36
C LEU A 14 -0.33 5.77 7.63
N ASN A 15 -1.29 5.74 8.57
CA ASN A 15 -1.22 4.89 9.78
C ASN A 15 -2.29 3.79 9.80
N SER A 16 -3.02 3.58 8.70
CA SER A 16 -3.81 2.36 8.58
C SER A 16 -2.82 1.21 8.42
N ASP A 17 -2.80 0.25 9.35
CA ASP A 17 -1.87 -0.88 9.35
C ASP A 17 -2.24 -1.92 8.26
N THR A 18 -2.75 -1.42 7.14
CA THR A 18 -3.52 -2.14 6.13
C THR A 18 -2.66 -2.93 5.18
N MET A 19 -1.39 -2.57 5.06
CA MET A 19 -0.39 -3.38 4.35
C MET A 19 -0.13 -4.74 5.03
N HIS A 20 -0.61 -4.95 6.28
CA HIS A 20 -0.59 -6.25 6.97
C HIS A 20 -1.91 -7.03 6.87
N ASP A 21 -3.01 -6.38 6.45
CA ASP A 21 -4.35 -6.95 6.48
C ASP A 21 -4.69 -7.64 5.13
N PHE A 22 -4.39 -8.93 5.03
CA PHE A 22 -4.72 -9.77 3.86
C PHE A 22 -6.20 -10.20 3.84
N CYS A 23 -7.11 -9.23 3.71
CA CYS A 23 -8.55 -9.47 3.76
C CYS A 23 -9.21 -9.85 2.43
N CYS A 24 -8.44 -9.88 1.35
CA CYS A 24 -8.90 -10.20 0.00
C CYS A 24 -7.96 -11.22 -0.64
N ASP A 25 -8.48 -12.30 -1.22
CA ASP A 25 -7.70 -13.31 -1.97
C ASP A 25 -7.10 -12.80 -3.30
N LEU A 26 -7.12 -11.48 -3.53
CA LEU A 26 -6.48 -10.81 -4.66
C LEU A 26 -5.22 -10.03 -4.22
N HIS A 27 -4.65 -10.39 -3.08
CA HIS A 27 -3.37 -9.84 -2.66
C HIS A 27 -2.22 -10.57 -3.36
N ASP A 28 -1.16 -9.84 -3.65
CA ASP A 28 0.07 -10.37 -4.24
C ASP A 28 0.95 -10.92 -3.09
N GLU A 29 0.71 -12.18 -2.69
CA GLU A 29 1.57 -12.94 -1.77
C GLU A 29 2.68 -13.67 -2.55
N THR A 30 3.40 -12.94 -3.42
CA THR A 30 4.58 -13.53 -4.05
C THR A 30 5.63 -13.91 -2.99
N PRO A 31 6.37 -15.02 -3.17
CA PRO A 31 7.50 -15.38 -2.30
C PRO A 31 8.50 -14.23 -2.11
N HIS A 32 8.59 -13.35 -3.11
CA HIS A 32 9.37 -12.12 -3.08
C HIS A 32 9.03 -11.21 -1.90
N PHE A 33 7.76 -11.08 -1.53
CA PHE A 33 7.38 -10.26 -0.38
C PHE A 33 7.92 -10.84 0.93
N SER A 34 7.82 -12.17 1.13
CA SER A 34 8.36 -12.83 2.32
C SER A 34 9.88 -12.76 2.38
N ASP A 35 10.56 -12.95 1.26
CA ASP A 35 12.02 -12.81 1.17
C ASP A 35 12.49 -11.40 1.50
N CYS A 36 11.79 -10.39 0.98
CA CYS A 36 12.05 -8.98 1.29
C CYS A 36 11.77 -8.64 2.75
N GLN A 37 10.70 -9.19 3.34
CA GLN A 37 10.42 -9.03 4.76
C GLN A 37 11.58 -9.57 5.61
N MET A 38 12.07 -10.78 5.32
CA MET A 38 13.22 -11.36 6.03
C MET A 38 14.48 -10.49 5.88
N GLU A 39 14.80 -10.05 4.65
CA GLU A 39 15.96 -9.19 4.38
C GLU A 39 15.91 -7.88 5.18
N TRP A 40 14.74 -7.24 5.21
CA TRP A 40 14.59 -5.95 5.90
C TRP A 40 14.45 -6.10 7.41
N HIS A 41 13.98 -7.25 7.91
CA HIS A 41 13.87 -7.50 9.33
C HIS A 41 15.25 -7.56 10.00
N GLU A 42 16.28 -8.01 9.27
CA GLU A 42 17.67 -7.98 9.73
C GLU A 42 18.28 -6.56 9.71
N LYS A 43 17.75 -5.65 8.90
CA LYS A 43 18.29 -4.30 8.67
C LYS A 43 17.58 -3.22 9.49
N ILE A 44 16.28 -3.40 9.76
CA ILE A 44 15.42 -2.44 10.45
C ILE A 44 14.70 -3.18 11.57
N HIS A 45 15.26 -3.11 12.78
CA HIS A 45 14.53 -3.48 13.98
C HIS A 45 13.63 -2.31 14.40
N TYR A 46 12.33 -2.54 14.45
CA TYR A 46 11.36 -1.52 14.80
C TYR A 46 10.83 -1.72 16.22
N THR A 47 10.70 -0.61 16.94
CA THR A 47 10.07 -0.53 18.27
C THR A 47 9.01 0.58 18.34
N THR A 48 8.87 1.32 17.24
CA THR A 48 7.94 2.43 17.08
C THR A 48 7.21 2.30 15.74
N GLU A 49 5.99 2.83 15.66
CA GLU A 49 5.17 2.84 14.42
C GLU A 49 5.91 3.49 13.24
N GLN A 50 6.74 4.51 13.50
CA GLN A 50 7.54 5.14 12.45
C GLN A 50 8.61 4.18 11.90
N GLU A 51 9.31 3.45 12.76
CA GLU A 51 10.31 2.47 12.32
C GLU A 51 9.64 1.33 11.55
N GLU A 52 8.48 0.87 12.02
CA GLU A 52 7.66 -0.13 11.34
C GLU A 52 7.20 0.33 9.96
N GLN A 53 6.68 1.55 9.84
CA GLN A 53 6.33 2.14 8.55
C GLN A 53 7.55 2.24 7.62
N THR A 54 8.74 2.53 8.15
CA THR A 54 9.97 2.56 7.35
C THR A 54 10.34 1.16 6.86
N TYR A 55 10.27 0.17 7.74
CA TYR A 55 10.50 -1.23 7.44
C TYR A 55 9.54 -1.70 6.33
N MET A 56 8.24 -1.48 6.51
CA MET A 56 7.20 -1.91 5.58
C MET A 56 7.33 -1.25 4.19
N PHE A 57 7.65 0.04 4.13
CA PHE A 57 7.85 0.71 2.84
C PHE A 57 9.15 0.29 2.13
N CYS A 58 10.22 -0.02 2.88
CA CYS A 58 11.44 -0.58 2.31
C CYS A 58 11.21 -2.02 1.80
N THR A 59 10.45 -2.83 2.54
CA THR A 59 10.00 -4.16 2.11
C THR A 59 9.22 -4.06 0.80
N ALA A 60 8.24 -3.17 0.72
CA ALA A 60 7.44 -2.97 -0.49
C ALA A 60 8.32 -2.60 -1.71
N GLU A 61 9.30 -1.71 -1.54
CA GLU A 61 10.22 -1.39 -2.63
C GLU A 61 11.12 -2.56 -3.01
N CYS A 62 11.58 -3.36 -2.05
CA CYS A 62 12.32 -4.59 -2.35
C CYS A 62 11.46 -5.55 -3.18
N THR A 63 10.19 -5.77 -2.81
CA THR A 63 9.27 -6.63 -3.55
C THR A 63 9.13 -6.14 -4.99
N PHE A 64 8.91 -4.83 -5.15
CA PHE A 64 8.74 -4.19 -6.45
C PHE A 64 10.03 -4.09 -7.28
N ASN A 65 11.21 -4.20 -6.66
CA ASN A 65 12.50 -4.33 -7.37
C ASN A 65 12.77 -5.79 -7.77
N GLY A 66 12.19 -6.74 -7.05
CA GLY A 66 12.17 -8.15 -7.45
C GLY A 66 11.24 -8.40 -8.64
N THR A 67 10.34 -7.47 -8.93
CA THR A 67 9.52 -7.44 -10.14
C THR A 67 10.02 -6.38 -11.12
N ASP A 68 9.65 -6.50 -12.40
CA ASP A 68 9.93 -5.46 -13.40
C ASP A 68 8.91 -4.29 -13.32
N PHE A 69 8.25 -4.09 -12.16
CA PHE A 69 7.15 -3.12 -12.02
C PHE A 69 7.63 -1.70 -11.86
N LEU A 70 8.82 -1.46 -11.31
CA LEU A 70 9.28 -0.09 -11.07
C LEU A 70 9.91 0.50 -12.32
N GLY A 71 9.38 1.64 -12.75
CA GLY A 71 10.05 2.48 -13.73
C GLY A 71 11.44 2.91 -13.24
N SER A 72 12.36 3.11 -14.19
CA SER A 72 13.79 3.39 -13.96
C SER A 72 14.15 4.51 -12.96
N ASN A 73 13.20 5.38 -12.61
CA ASN A 73 13.37 6.52 -11.71
C ASN A 73 12.49 6.47 -10.45
N ARG A 74 11.79 5.36 -10.16
CA ARG A 74 10.91 5.21 -8.98
C ARG A 74 9.80 6.27 -8.91
N GLN A 75 9.29 6.67 -10.08
CA GLN A 75 8.26 7.69 -10.26
C GLN A 75 7.12 7.25 -11.19
N SER A 76 7.03 5.94 -11.46
CA SER A 76 5.94 5.34 -12.21
C SER A 76 6.04 3.82 -12.11
N LEU A 77 4.91 3.15 -12.31
CA LEU A 77 4.91 1.72 -12.61
C LEU A 77 5.15 1.50 -14.10
N ASP A 78 5.82 0.40 -14.45
CA ASP A 78 5.69 -0.22 -15.76
C ASP A 78 4.36 -0.99 -15.80
N LEU A 79 3.32 -0.30 -16.26
CA LEU A 79 1.98 -0.86 -16.33
C LEU A 79 1.87 -2.02 -17.34
N ALA A 80 2.82 -2.18 -18.26
CA ALA A 80 2.84 -3.36 -19.13
C ALA A 80 3.33 -4.59 -18.35
N ALA A 81 4.42 -4.44 -17.60
CA ALA A 81 4.94 -5.50 -16.73
C ALA A 81 3.94 -5.90 -15.63
N VAL A 82 3.27 -4.91 -15.02
CA VAL A 82 2.18 -5.17 -14.04
C VAL A 82 1.08 -6.01 -14.66
N ARG A 83 0.63 -5.66 -15.86
CA ARG A 83 -0.44 -6.40 -16.53
C ARG A 83 -0.02 -7.82 -16.88
N GLU A 84 1.17 -8.00 -17.43
CA GLU A 84 1.70 -9.32 -17.77
C GLU A 84 1.76 -10.24 -16.54
N HIS A 85 2.20 -9.71 -15.39
CA HIS A 85 2.20 -10.46 -14.14
C HIS A 85 0.78 -10.81 -13.65
N LEU A 86 -0.17 -9.89 -13.73
CA LEU A 86 -1.56 -10.17 -13.34
C LEU A 86 -2.19 -11.25 -14.25
N GLU A 87 -1.90 -11.21 -15.55
CA GLU A 87 -2.36 -12.22 -16.51
C GLU A 87 -1.71 -13.60 -16.26
N SER A 88 -0.50 -13.65 -15.68
CA SER A 88 0.16 -14.92 -15.33
C SER A 88 -0.35 -15.52 -14.02
N GLU A 89 -0.58 -14.69 -13.00
CA GLU A 89 -0.97 -15.14 -11.66
C GLU A 89 -2.49 -15.38 -11.51
N LEU A 90 -3.31 -14.61 -12.22
CA LEU A 90 -4.77 -14.67 -12.09
C LEU A 90 -5.40 -15.49 -13.20
N ALA A 91 -6.10 -16.54 -12.81
CA ALA A 91 -6.87 -17.38 -13.75
C ALA A 91 -8.22 -16.76 -14.19
N ASN A 92 -8.53 -15.51 -13.80
CA ASN A 92 -9.82 -14.87 -14.04
C ASN A 92 -9.67 -13.44 -14.58
N ASP A 93 -10.22 -13.20 -15.78
CA ASP A 93 -10.15 -11.92 -16.50
C ASP A 93 -10.82 -10.74 -15.74
N GLU A 94 -11.90 -10.98 -14.98
CA GLU A 94 -12.56 -9.92 -14.22
C GLU A 94 -11.70 -9.45 -13.03
N ASP A 95 -11.05 -10.40 -12.36
CA ASP A 95 -10.11 -10.14 -11.27
C ASP A 95 -8.83 -9.46 -11.79
N GLU A 96 -8.28 -9.91 -12.93
CA GLU A 96 -7.15 -9.25 -13.61
C GLU A 96 -7.50 -7.81 -13.96
N ALA A 97 -8.64 -7.58 -14.64
CA ALA A 97 -9.05 -6.25 -15.03
C ALA A 97 -9.33 -5.33 -13.81
N LEU A 98 -9.80 -5.88 -12.69
CA LEU A 98 -9.99 -5.14 -11.44
C LEU A 98 -8.64 -4.73 -10.84
N MET A 99 -7.72 -5.68 -10.69
CA MET A 99 -6.38 -5.42 -10.14
C MET A 99 -5.61 -4.43 -11.01
N TYR A 100 -5.66 -4.59 -12.33
CA TYR A 100 -4.96 -3.69 -13.25
C TYR A 100 -5.48 -2.24 -13.15
N ARG A 101 -6.80 -2.04 -13.09
CA ARG A 101 -7.38 -0.72 -12.85
C ARG A 101 -6.97 -0.13 -11.51
N THR A 102 -6.86 -0.97 -10.48
CA THR A 102 -6.42 -0.58 -9.15
C THR A 102 -4.99 -0.07 -9.18
N TYR A 103 -4.06 -0.80 -9.83
CA TYR A 103 -2.69 -0.35 -10.01
C TYR A 103 -2.57 0.98 -10.76
N ILE A 104 -3.38 1.20 -11.81
CA ILE A 104 -3.41 2.50 -12.53
C ILE A 104 -3.86 3.64 -11.61
N GLN A 105 -4.85 3.40 -10.75
CA GLN A 105 -5.32 4.39 -9.78
C GLN A 105 -4.23 4.68 -8.73
N CYS A 106 -3.61 3.63 -8.20
CA CYS A 106 -2.63 3.72 -7.14
C CYS A 106 -1.30 4.32 -7.59
N ASP A 107 -0.86 4.08 -8.84
CA ASP A 107 0.27 4.78 -9.45
C ASP A 107 0.07 6.31 -9.40
N LYS A 108 -1.08 6.79 -9.91
CA LYS A 108 -1.42 8.22 -9.91
C LYS A 108 -1.55 8.78 -8.49
N HIS A 109 -2.18 8.03 -7.59
CA HIS A 109 -2.36 8.45 -6.22
C HIS A 109 -1.02 8.57 -5.47
N ALA A 110 -0.14 7.57 -5.58
CA ALA A 110 1.19 7.60 -5.00
C ALA A 110 2.00 8.82 -5.46
N LEU A 111 1.95 9.16 -6.76
CA LEU A 111 2.61 10.36 -7.29
C LEU A 111 2.03 11.66 -6.70
N SER A 112 0.72 11.72 -6.50
CA SER A 112 0.07 12.88 -5.88
C SER A 112 0.48 13.08 -4.42
N LEU A 113 0.85 12.00 -3.72
CA LEU A 113 1.26 12.02 -2.32
C LEU A 113 2.74 12.36 -2.09
N LEU A 114 3.63 12.09 -3.05
CA LEU A 114 5.07 12.44 -2.94
C LEU A 114 5.39 13.87 -2.44
N PRO A 115 4.66 14.94 -2.84
CA PRO A 115 4.93 16.27 -2.32
C PRO A 115 4.45 16.53 -0.88
N HIS A 116 3.62 15.65 -0.29
CA HIS A 116 3.07 15.83 1.06
C HIS A 116 4.15 15.84 2.14
N LYS A 117 3.88 16.54 3.25
CA LYS A 117 4.86 16.75 4.33
C LYS A 117 5.17 15.44 5.07
N GLY A 118 4.14 14.64 5.41
CA GLY A 118 4.32 13.32 6.00
C GLY A 118 5.19 12.41 5.12
N VAL A 119 4.89 12.34 3.82
CA VAL A 119 5.64 11.52 2.85
C VAL A 119 7.08 11.99 2.68
N LYS A 120 7.35 13.31 2.65
CA LYS A 120 8.72 13.84 2.64
C LYS A 120 9.51 13.48 3.91
N SER A 121 8.84 13.45 5.06
CA SER A 121 9.45 13.00 6.32
C SER A 121 9.80 11.52 6.26
N LEU A 122 8.89 10.68 5.76
CA LEU A 122 9.12 9.25 5.51
C LEU A 122 10.27 9.03 4.53
N ALA A 123 10.27 9.72 3.38
CA ALA A 123 11.35 9.66 2.38
C ALA A 123 12.72 9.95 3.00
N LYS A 124 12.81 10.95 3.88
CA LYS A 124 14.06 11.29 4.58
C LYS A 124 14.54 10.19 5.52
N ARG A 125 13.62 9.47 6.18
CA ARG A 125 13.95 8.31 7.03
C ARG A 125 14.43 7.14 6.17
N MET A 126 13.66 6.81 5.14
CA MET A 126 13.93 5.73 4.18
C MET A 126 15.25 5.91 3.43
N ALA A 127 15.62 7.15 3.08
CA ALA A 127 16.85 7.44 2.35
C ALA A 127 18.13 6.93 3.05
N ARG A 128 18.11 6.78 4.39
CA ARG A 128 19.23 6.21 5.16
C ARG A 128 19.48 4.73 4.84
N PHE A 129 18.46 4.05 4.36
CA PHE A 129 18.48 2.66 3.96
C PHE A 129 18.58 2.48 2.44
N GLY A 130 18.64 3.59 1.68
CA GLY A 130 18.64 3.57 0.22
C GLY A 130 17.26 3.33 -0.40
N CYS A 131 16.18 3.38 0.39
CA CYS A 131 14.82 3.18 -0.09
C CYS A 131 14.13 4.48 -0.51
N HIS A 132 13.09 4.36 -1.32
CA HIS A 132 12.19 5.40 -1.79
C HIS A 132 10.72 5.05 -1.47
N PRO A 133 9.89 6.00 -1.03
CA PRO A 133 8.54 5.69 -0.53
C PRO A 133 7.54 5.30 -1.62
N TYR A 134 7.83 5.56 -2.90
CA TYR A 134 6.88 5.42 -3.99
C TYR A 134 6.26 4.01 -4.08
N ALA A 135 7.07 2.95 -4.02
CA ALA A 135 6.57 1.58 -4.09
C ALA A 135 5.65 1.24 -2.89
N GLY A 136 6.04 1.66 -1.68
CA GLY A 136 5.19 1.51 -0.49
C GLY A 136 3.87 2.27 -0.59
N LEU A 137 3.87 3.49 -1.13
CA LEU A 137 2.61 4.24 -1.38
C LEU A 137 1.70 3.52 -2.38
N VAL A 138 2.25 2.91 -3.43
CA VAL A 138 1.48 2.11 -4.37
C VAL A 138 0.91 0.88 -3.68
N MET A 139 1.73 0.12 -2.97
CA MET A 139 1.32 -1.11 -2.28
C MET A 139 0.25 -0.85 -1.22
N GLU A 140 0.43 0.18 -0.39
CA GLU A 140 -0.55 0.62 0.61
C GLU A 140 -1.89 0.98 -0.04
N CYS A 141 -1.85 1.72 -1.15
CA CYS A 141 -3.06 2.05 -1.90
C CYS A 141 -3.75 0.79 -2.46
N VAL A 142 -3.00 -0.14 -3.04
CA VAL A 142 -3.55 -1.40 -3.58
C VAL A 142 -4.18 -2.22 -2.46
N ALA A 143 -3.51 -2.35 -1.30
CA ALA A 143 -4.05 -3.04 -0.13
C ALA A 143 -5.37 -2.41 0.34
N ASN A 144 -5.41 -1.09 0.48
CA ASN A 144 -6.61 -0.35 0.86
C ASN A 144 -7.76 -0.53 -0.14
N GLU A 145 -7.48 -0.41 -1.43
CA GLU A 145 -8.46 -0.63 -2.49
C GLU A 145 -8.98 -2.07 -2.48
N MET A 146 -8.11 -3.05 -2.24
CA MET A 146 -8.54 -4.44 -2.12
C MET A 146 -9.39 -4.65 -0.87
N ILE A 147 -9.05 -4.11 0.29
CA ILE A 147 -9.93 -4.22 1.47
C ILE A 147 -11.31 -3.60 1.21
N LEU A 148 -11.36 -2.46 0.51
CA LEU A 148 -12.60 -1.72 0.25
C LEU A 148 -13.49 -2.33 -0.83
N ASN A 149 -12.87 -2.77 -1.92
CA ASN A 149 -13.52 -3.12 -3.18
C ASN A 149 -13.36 -4.60 -3.57
N CYS A 150 -12.78 -5.43 -2.70
CA CYS A 150 -12.67 -6.87 -2.94
C CYS A 150 -14.02 -7.49 -3.35
N PRO A 151 -14.07 -8.31 -4.41
CA PRO A 151 -15.25 -9.08 -4.74
C PRO A 151 -15.73 -9.93 -3.56
N ALA A 152 -17.05 -10.01 -3.34
CA ALA A 152 -17.61 -10.69 -2.16
C ALA A 152 -17.19 -12.17 -2.03
N LYS A 153 -16.86 -12.83 -3.14
CA LYS A 153 -16.38 -14.22 -3.18
C LYS A 153 -14.91 -14.38 -2.78
N ARG A 154 -14.12 -13.31 -2.88
CA ARG A 154 -12.68 -13.23 -2.59
C ARG A 154 -12.41 -12.59 -1.22
N PHE A 155 -13.41 -11.93 -0.64
CA PHE A 155 -13.27 -11.20 0.62
C PHE A 155 -13.47 -12.11 1.83
N HIS A 156 -12.53 -12.05 2.77
CA HIS A 156 -12.58 -12.82 4.00
C HIS A 156 -13.62 -12.23 4.95
N GLN A 157 -14.64 -13.00 5.32
CA GLN A 157 -15.73 -12.54 6.19
C GLN A 157 -15.41 -12.65 7.69
N THR A 158 -14.12 -12.58 8.06
CA THR A 158 -13.72 -12.58 9.46
C THR A 158 -14.13 -11.27 10.14
N PRO A 159 -14.37 -11.26 11.46
CA PRO A 159 -14.69 -10.03 12.19
C PRO A 159 -13.65 -8.92 11.99
N GLN A 160 -12.36 -9.28 12.01
CA GLN A 160 -11.25 -8.36 11.76
C GLN A 160 -11.37 -7.70 10.38
N CYS A 161 -11.52 -8.49 9.31
CA CYS A 161 -11.60 -7.94 7.96
C CYS A 161 -12.82 -7.05 7.74
N VAL A 162 -13.97 -7.44 8.31
CA VAL A 162 -15.18 -6.61 8.25
C VAL A 162 -14.96 -5.29 8.99
N GLU A 163 -14.29 -5.32 10.15
CA GLU A 163 -13.97 -4.13 10.93
C GLU A 163 -12.97 -3.22 10.19
N THR A 164 -11.83 -3.74 9.71
CA THR A 164 -10.85 -2.98 8.92
C THR A 164 -11.53 -2.30 7.73
N ARG A 165 -12.35 -3.03 6.97
CA ARG A 165 -13.09 -2.45 5.83
C ARG A 165 -14.05 -1.34 6.26
N ASN A 166 -14.71 -1.48 7.40
CA ASN A 166 -15.61 -0.44 7.92
C ASN A 166 -14.84 0.79 8.38
N GLN A 167 -13.70 0.63 9.04
CA GLN A 167 -12.82 1.72 9.45
C GLN A 167 -12.29 2.49 8.24
N LEU A 168 -11.80 1.79 7.21
CA LEU A 168 -11.34 2.43 5.97
C LEU A 168 -12.46 3.21 5.25
N ARG A 169 -13.69 2.67 5.22
CA ARG A 169 -14.85 3.39 4.68
C ARG A 169 -15.13 4.69 5.44
N GLN A 170 -14.98 4.68 6.76
CA GLN A 170 -15.15 5.88 7.58
C GLN A 170 -14.03 6.90 7.30
N CYS A 171 -12.77 6.46 7.18
CA CYS A 171 -11.65 7.32 6.78
C CYS A 171 -11.89 7.97 5.40
N GLN A 172 -12.26 7.19 4.37
CA GLN A 172 -12.56 7.76 3.04
C GLN A 172 -13.71 8.77 3.06
N GLN A 173 -14.76 8.51 3.86
CA GLN A 173 -15.87 9.45 4.00
C GLN A 173 -15.40 10.76 4.65
N TYR A 174 -14.60 10.67 5.72
CA TYR A 174 -14.05 11.84 6.39
C TYR A 174 -13.23 12.73 5.45
N LEU A 175 -12.34 12.13 4.65
CA LEU A 175 -11.49 12.83 3.69
C LEU A 175 -12.29 13.50 2.56
N LYS A 176 -13.35 12.82 2.06
CA LYS A 176 -14.25 13.37 1.02
C LYS A 176 -15.05 14.59 1.47
N TYR A 177 -15.38 14.71 2.75
CA TYR A 177 -16.14 15.87 3.26
C TYR A 177 -15.26 17.06 3.65
N ARG A 178 -13.93 16.90 3.59
CA ARG A 178 -12.94 17.94 3.93
C ARG A 178 -12.27 18.58 2.70
N SER A 179 -12.43 17.98 1.52
CA SER A 179 -11.99 18.47 0.20
C SER A 179 -13.00 19.43 -0.43
#